data_AF-A0A918R6H3-F1
#
_entry.id   AF-A0A918R6H3-F1
#
_cell.length_a   1.000
_cell.length_b   1.000
_cell.length_c   1.000
_cell.angle_alpha   90.00
_cell.angle_beta   90.00
_cell.angle_gamma   90.00
#
_symmetry.space_group_name_H-M   'P 1'
#
loop_
_entity.id
_entity.type
_entity.pdbx_description
1 polymer ?
#
loop_
_entity_poly.entity_id
_entity_poly.type
_entity_poly.pdbx_seq_one_letter_code
_entity_poly.pdbx_strand_id
1 'polypeptide(L)'
;MPVQPVARLELRTTRRVLDSLALARRRAVQDAQRLAGHPVDVVHGVGGGTRNALLCHLTANACGLPVVAGPAEAAALGNVLVQARAHGPADDRARMRARPARTQPPARYEPRGDTHRWRAAEARPAAR
;
A
#
# COMPACT_ATOMS: atom_id res chain seq x y z
N MET A 1 11.58 -16.50 -27.83
CA MET A 1 11.41 -17.72 -27.01
C MET A 1 10.00 -17.74 -26.42
N PRO A 2 9.09 -18.63 -26.85
CA PRO A 2 7.76 -18.74 -26.25
C PRO A 2 7.89 -19.20 -24.79
N VAL A 3 7.21 -18.50 -23.88
CA VAL A 3 7.14 -18.90 -22.46
C VAL A 3 6.43 -20.25 -22.34
N GLN A 4 7.07 -21.20 -21.68
CA GLN A 4 6.58 -22.56 -21.50
C GLN A 4 5.25 -22.58 -20.71
N PRO A 5 4.36 -23.58 -20.91
CA PRO A 5 3.02 -23.62 -20.29
C PRO A 5 3.01 -23.47 -18.76
N VAL A 6 4.00 -24.07 -18.08
CA VAL A 6 4.17 -24.00 -16.62
C VAL A 6 4.42 -22.56 -16.16
N ALA A 7 5.30 -21.83 -16.84
CA ALA A 7 5.57 -20.42 -16.54
C ALA A 7 4.31 -19.55 -16.67
N ARG A 8 3.41 -19.90 -17.60
CA ARG A 8 2.15 -19.19 -17.81
C ARG A 8 1.16 -19.42 -16.65
N LEU A 9 1.17 -20.59 -16.02
CA LEU A 9 0.34 -20.89 -14.84
C LEU A 9 0.85 -20.14 -13.60
N GLU A 10 2.16 -20.17 -13.35
CA GLU A 10 2.79 -19.47 -12.22
C GLU A 10 2.53 -17.96 -12.24
N LEU A 11 2.63 -17.34 -13.43
CA LEU A 11 2.29 -15.92 -13.61
C LEU A 11 0.82 -15.63 -13.33
N ARG A 12 -0.11 -16.51 -13.74
CA ARG A 12 -1.54 -16.35 -13.47
C ARG A 12 -1.86 -16.46 -11.98
N THR A 13 -1.23 -17.41 -11.29
CA THR A 13 -1.40 -17.57 -9.84
C THR A 13 -0.88 -16.36 -9.09
N THR A 14 0.35 -15.94 -9.38
CA THR A 14 0.95 -14.73 -8.79
C THR A 14 0.06 -13.51 -9.03
N ARG A 15 -0.43 -13.34 -10.27
CA ARG A 15 -1.30 -12.22 -10.61
C ARG A 15 -2.60 -12.23 -9.81
N ARG A 16 -3.23 -13.40 -9.66
CA ARG A 16 -4.45 -13.56 -8.84
C ARG A 16 -4.21 -13.20 -7.37
N VAL A 17 -3.08 -13.60 -6.80
CA VAL A 17 -2.71 -13.24 -5.43
C VAL A 17 -2.55 -11.73 -5.29
N LEU A 18 -1.89 -11.07 -6.24
CA LEU A 18 -1.73 -9.61 -6.18
C LEU A 18 -3.06 -8.87 -6.36
N ASP A 19 -3.92 -9.34 -7.26
CA ASP A 19 -5.25 -8.76 -7.48
C ASP A 19 -6.15 -8.95 -6.24
N SER A 20 -6.10 -10.10 -5.57
CA SER A 20 -6.88 -10.34 -4.34
C SER A 20 -6.39 -9.48 -3.17
N LEU A 21 -5.07 -9.28 -3.03
CA LEU A 21 -4.50 -8.37 -2.05
C LEU A 21 -4.90 -6.92 -2.30
N ALA A 22 -4.92 -6.47 -3.57
CA ALA A 22 -5.38 -5.13 -3.92
C ALA A 22 -6.86 -4.92 -3.57
N LEU A 23 -7.72 -5.91 -3.84
CA LEU A 23 -9.14 -5.88 -3.44
C LEU A 23 -9.31 -5.86 -1.91
N ALA A 24 -8.55 -6.69 -1.18
CA ALA A 24 -8.59 -6.70 0.28
C ALA A 24 -8.20 -5.33 0.87
N ARG A 25 -7.18 -4.66 0.30
CA ARG A 25 -6.81 -3.29 0.71
C ARG A 25 -7.88 -2.26 0.38
N ARG A 26 -8.52 -2.37 -0.79
CA ARG A 26 -9.66 -1.50 -1.15
C ARG A 26 -10.76 -1.58 -0.08
N ARG A 27 -11.15 -2.79 0.33
CA ARG A 27 -12.14 -3.01 1.39
C ARG A 27 -11.71 -2.38 2.71
N ALA A 28 -10.47 -2.64 3.13
CA ALA A 28 -9.93 -2.07 4.36
C ALA A 28 -9.95 -0.53 4.35
N VAL A 29 -9.64 0.11 3.22
CA VAL A 29 -9.70 1.58 3.08
C VAL A 29 -11.13 2.08 3.14
N GLN A 30 -12.08 1.42 2.45
CA GLN A 30 -13.50 1.78 2.51
C GLN A 30 -14.07 1.62 3.93
N ASP A 31 -13.67 0.56 4.63
CA ASP A 31 -14.04 0.32 6.01
C ASP A 31 -13.47 1.40 6.93
N ALA A 32 -12.20 1.76 6.76
CA ALA A 32 -11.58 2.85 7.51
C ALA A 32 -12.29 4.18 7.27
N GLN A 33 -12.63 4.53 6.03
CA GLN A 33 -13.40 5.74 5.70
C GLN A 33 -14.78 5.74 6.36
N ARG A 34 -15.49 4.62 6.32
CA ARG A 34 -16.81 4.48 6.95
C ARG A 34 -16.74 4.64 8.47
N LEU A 35 -15.75 4.01 9.11
CA LEU A 35 -15.57 4.07 10.56
C LEU A 35 -15.09 5.45 11.03
N ALA A 36 -14.25 6.12 10.25
CA ALA A 36 -13.75 7.45 10.56
C ALA A 36 -14.75 8.57 10.22
N GLY A 37 -15.76 8.29 9.38
CA GLY A 37 -16.79 9.25 8.98
C GLY A 37 -16.29 10.33 8.01
N HIS A 38 -15.12 10.14 7.39
CA HIS A 38 -14.54 11.09 6.45
C HIS A 38 -13.83 10.39 5.28
N PRO A 39 -13.70 11.05 4.11
CA PRO A 39 -12.97 10.48 3.00
C PRO A 39 -11.47 10.35 3.29
N VAL A 40 -10.81 9.49 2.51
CA VAL A 40 -9.34 9.35 2.49
C VAL A 40 -8.84 9.84 1.13
N ASP A 41 -7.83 10.69 1.14
CA ASP A 41 -7.24 11.27 -0.07
C ASP A 41 -6.01 10.50 -0.57
N VAL A 42 -5.35 9.74 0.31
CA VAL A 42 -4.09 9.04 0.02
C VAL A 42 -3.91 7.81 0.91
N VAL A 43 -3.38 6.74 0.34
CA VAL A 43 -3.04 5.51 1.08
C VAL A 43 -1.53 5.48 1.34
N HIS A 44 -1.13 5.61 2.61
CA HIS A 44 0.26 5.42 3.01
C HIS A 44 0.56 3.95 3.30
N GLY A 45 1.34 3.32 2.42
CA GLY A 45 1.81 1.95 2.59
C GLY A 45 3.14 1.91 3.34
N VAL A 46 3.30 0.92 4.22
CA VAL A 46 4.58 0.61 4.91
C VAL A 46 4.77 -0.91 4.98
N GLY A 47 5.96 -1.37 5.40
CA GLY A 47 6.26 -2.80 5.49
C GLY A 47 6.81 -3.38 4.19
N GLY A 48 7.25 -4.65 4.21
CA GLY A 48 7.90 -5.28 3.06
C GLY A 48 7.07 -5.30 1.76
N GLY A 49 5.74 -5.27 1.87
CA GLY A 49 4.83 -5.22 0.72
C GLY A 49 4.99 -3.98 -0.17
N THR A 50 5.53 -2.87 0.36
CA THR A 50 5.76 -1.64 -0.42
C THR A 50 6.88 -1.77 -1.44
N ARG A 51 7.77 -2.77 -1.29
CA ARG A 51 8.82 -3.08 -2.27
C ARG A 51 8.26 -3.70 -3.55
N ASN A 52 7.02 -4.20 -3.53
CA ASN A 52 6.34 -4.69 -4.72
C ASN A 52 5.62 -3.54 -5.44
N ALA A 53 6.32 -2.92 -6.39
CA ALA A 53 5.81 -1.79 -7.17
C ALA A 53 4.50 -2.12 -7.92
N LEU A 54 4.36 -3.34 -8.44
CA LEU A 54 3.14 -3.79 -9.10
C LEU A 54 1.97 -3.79 -8.09
N LEU A 55 2.16 -4.35 -6.91
CA LEU A 55 1.14 -4.38 -5.87
C LEU A 55 0.74 -2.97 -5.41
N CYS A 56 1.69 -2.04 -5.33
CA CYS A 56 1.41 -0.64 -5.00
C CYS A 56 0.52 0.01 -6.08
N HIS A 57 0.86 -0.18 -7.36
CA HIS A 57 0.02 0.29 -8.47
C HIS A 57 -1.36 -0.35 -8.49
N LEU A 58 -1.45 -1.67 -8.26
CA LEU A 58 -2.74 -2.35 -8.22
C LEU A 58 -3.60 -1.85 -7.07
N THR A 59 -2.99 -1.58 -5.91
CA THR A 59 -3.67 -0.97 -4.77
C THR A 59 -4.15 0.44 -5.13
N ALA A 60 -3.33 1.27 -5.76
CA ALA A 60 -3.73 2.62 -6.19
C ALA A 60 -4.93 2.56 -7.15
N ASN A 61 -4.85 1.71 -8.19
CA ASN A 61 -5.93 1.53 -9.15
C ASN A 61 -7.19 0.95 -8.51
N ALA A 62 -7.03 -0.01 -7.59
CA ALA A 62 -8.14 -0.64 -6.90
C ALA A 62 -8.84 0.35 -5.99
N CYS A 63 -8.12 1.14 -5.20
CA CYS A 63 -8.71 2.16 -4.34
C CYS A 63 -9.25 3.37 -5.12
N GLY A 64 -8.66 3.68 -6.28
CA GLY A 64 -8.87 4.95 -6.97
C GLY A 64 -8.20 6.11 -6.25
N LEU A 65 -7.15 5.83 -5.47
CA LEU A 65 -6.45 6.79 -4.63
C LEU A 65 -4.93 6.69 -4.86
N PRO A 66 -4.18 7.79 -4.75
CA PRO A 66 -2.72 7.74 -4.72
C PRO A 66 -2.22 6.81 -3.60
N VAL A 67 -1.19 6.03 -3.88
CA VAL A 67 -0.47 5.23 -2.88
C VAL A 67 0.91 5.84 -2.68
N VAL A 68 1.25 6.14 -1.43
CA VAL A 68 2.59 6.59 -1.01
C VAL A 68 3.27 5.45 -0.26
N ALA A 69 4.21 4.79 -0.93
CA ALA A 69 5.01 3.70 -0.38
C ALA A 69 6.16 4.26 0.46
N GLY A 70 5.99 4.20 1.78
CA GLY A 70 7.02 4.49 2.76
C GLY A 70 8.02 3.34 2.94
N PRO A 71 9.02 3.55 3.81
CA PRO A 71 10.07 2.57 4.06
C PRO A 71 9.49 1.23 4.56
N ALA A 72 10.10 0.13 4.13
CA ALA A 72 9.69 -1.20 4.57
C ALA A 72 9.89 -1.38 6.09
N GLU A 73 10.82 -0.62 6.67
CA GLU A 73 11.23 -0.64 8.07
C GLU A 73 10.52 0.43 8.90
N ALA A 74 9.41 1.00 8.43
CA ALA A 74 8.72 2.12 9.11
C ALA A 74 8.41 1.84 10.59
N ALA A 75 8.04 0.60 10.95
CA ALA A 75 7.80 0.22 12.33
C ALA A 75 9.07 0.32 13.19
N ALA A 76 10.21 -0.18 12.68
CA ALA A 76 11.50 -0.09 13.37
C ALA A 76 11.96 1.36 13.50
N LEU A 77 11.84 2.15 12.43
CA LEU A 77 12.15 3.58 12.45
C LEU A 77 11.28 4.33 13.47
N GLY A 78 9.99 4.04 13.53
CA GLY A 78 9.08 4.61 14.53
C GLY A 78 9.52 4.30 15.96
N ASN A 79 9.92 3.05 16.23
CA ASN A 79 10.43 2.64 17.53
C ASN A 79 11.70 3.42 17.93
N VAL A 80 12.69 3.50 17.03
CA VAL A 80 13.93 4.25 17.28
C VAL A 80 13.64 5.73 17.53
N LEU A 81 12.71 6.33 16.79
CA LEU A 81 12.34 7.74 16.98
C LEU A 81 11.69 7.99 18.35
N VAL A 82 10.78 7.12 18.78
CA VAL A 82 10.15 7.24 20.11
C VAL A 82 11.18 7.05 21.22
N GLN A 83 12.09 6.08 21.08
CA GLN A 83 13.19 5.86 22.04
C GLN A 83 14.15 7.06 22.08
N ALA A 84 14.54 7.61 20.93
CA ALA A 84 15.41 8.79 20.86
C ALA A 84 14.77 10.01 21.53
N ARG A 85 13.45 10.22 21.34
CA ARG A 85 12.70 11.29 22.01
C ARG A 85 12.70 11.13 23.53
N ALA A 86 12.67 9.90 24.03
CA ALA A 86 12.68 9.63 25.47
C ALA A 86 14.06 9.85 26.12
N HIS A 87 15.16 9.77 25.35
CA HIS A 87 16.54 9.82 25.88
C HIS A 87 17.33 11.08 25.49
N GLY A 88 16.83 11.89 24.55
CA GLY A 88 17.50 13.11 24.06
C GLY A 88 16.70 14.39 24.35
N PRO A 89 17.27 15.58 24.06
CA PRO A 89 16.50 16.83 24.12
C PRO A 89 15.26 16.69 23.24
N ALA A 90 14.13 17.21 23.72
CA ALA A 90 12.82 17.05 23.10
C ALA A 90 12.83 17.58 21.66
N ASP A 91 13.17 16.71 20.70
CA ASP A 91 13.03 17.02 19.29
C ASP A 91 11.52 17.15 19.03
N ASP A 92 11.10 18.30 18.52
CA ASP A 92 9.69 18.50 18.22
C ASP A 92 9.23 17.45 17.19
N ARG A 93 7.95 17.06 17.28
CA ARG A 93 7.32 16.07 16.40
C ARG A 93 7.57 16.39 14.93
N ALA A 94 7.64 17.67 14.56
CA ALA A 94 7.95 18.10 13.20
C ALA A 94 9.35 17.62 12.76
N ARG A 95 10.38 17.82 13.59
CA ARG A 95 11.75 17.39 13.31
C ARG A 95 11.89 15.87 13.26
N MET A 96 11.21 15.18 14.18
CA MET A 96 11.15 13.71 14.20
C MET A 96 10.55 13.13 12.91
N ARG A 97 9.53 13.78 12.32
CA ARG A 97 8.92 13.36 11.05
C ARG A 97 9.74 13.76 9.83
N ALA A 98 10.40 14.92 9.88
CA ALA A 98 11.20 15.42 8.77
C ALA A 98 12.43 14.54 8.49
N ARG A 99 13.03 13.94 9.52
CA ARG A 99 14.24 13.12 9.37
C ARG A 99 14.00 11.87 8.50
N PRO A 100 13.03 10.99 8.79
CA PRO A 100 12.71 9.85 7.92
C PRO A 100 12.30 10.27 6.52
N ALA A 101 11.49 11.32 6.38
CA ALA A 101 11.06 11.82 5.07
C ALA A 101 12.25 12.22 4.18
N ARG A 102 13.33 12.74 4.78
CA ARG A 102 14.54 13.16 4.06
C ARG A 102 15.49 12.00 3.75
N THR A 103 15.57 11.00 4.62
CA THR A 103 16.51 9.88 4.48
C THR A 103 15.91 8.66 3.77
N GLN A 104 14.58 8.53 3.78
CA GLN A 104 13.84 7.46 3.11
C GLN A 104 12.72 8.08 2.25
N PRO A 105 13.04 8.66 1.07
CA PRO A 105 12.04 9.29 0.22
C PRO A 105 11.01 8.25 -0.23
N PRO A 106 9.70 8.51 -0.02
CA PRO A 106 8.68 7.55 -0.39
C PRO A 106 8.43 7.54 -1.91
N ALA A 107 8.08 6.38 -2.45
CA ALA A 107 7.65 6.26 -3.84
C ALA A 107 6.15 6.53 -3.94
N ARG A 108 5.73 7.30 -4.95
CA ARG A 108 4.32 7.64 -5.18
C ARG A 108 3.78 6.94 -6.41
N TYR A 109 2.62 6.32 -6.27
CA TYR A 109 1.92 5.56 -7.31
C TYR A 109 0.54 6.15 -7.50
N GLU A 110 0.33 6.80 -8.65
CA GLU A 110 -0.99 7.32 -9.03
C GLU A 110 -1.88 6.20 -9.57
N PRO A 111 -3.20 6.26 -9.33
CA PRO A 111 -4.15 5.37 -9.97
C PRO A 111 -4.10 5.55 -11.49
N ARG A 112 -4.03 4.43 -12.21
CA ARG A 112 -4.01 4.38 -13.67
C ARG A 112 -5.15 3.52 -14.19
N GLY A 113 -5.91 4.06 -15.13
CA GLY A 113 -7.02 3.36 -15.78
C GLY A 113 -8.29 3.31 -14.94
N ASP A 114 -9.24 2.48 -15.37
CA ASP A 114 -10.60 2.49 -14.87
C ASP A 114 -10.76 1.71 -13.54
N THR A 115 -11.31 2.37 -12.53
CA THR A 115 -11.64 1.78 -11.22
C THR A 115 -12.85 0.86 -11.28
N HIS A 116 -13.72 0.99 -12.29
CA HIS A 116 -14.93 0.18 -12.45
C HIS A 116 -14.65 -1.33 -12.46
N ARG A 117 -13.58 -1.77 -13.13
CA ARG A 117 -13.20 -3.20 -13.16
C ARG A 117 -12.98 -3.78 -11.76
N TRP A 118 -12.50 -2.97 -10.81
CA TRP A 118 -12.23 -3.39 -9.44
C TRP A 118 -13.52 -3.50 -8.64
N ARG A 119 -14.46 -2.57 -8.85
CA ARG A 119 -15.82 -2.67 -8.29
C ARG A 119 -16.55 -3.92 -8.81
N ALA A 120 -16.45 -4.18 -10.12
CA ALA A 120 -17.05 -5.36 -10.73
C ALA A 120 -16.42 -6.67 -10.22
N ALA A 121 -15.10 -6.71 -10.02
CA ALA A 121 -14.42 -7.86 -9.46
C ALA A 121 -14.82 -8.13 -7.99
N GLU A 122 -15.03 -7.07 -7.22
CA GLU A 122 -15.48 -7.14 -5.83
C GLU A 122 -16.92 -7.63 -5.67
N ALA A 123 -17.80 -7.26 -6.61
CA ALA A 123 -19.20 -7.67 -6.62
C ALA A 123 -19.41 -9.14 -7.03
N ARG A 124 -18.38 -9.82 -7.55
CA ARG A 124 -18.48 -11.25 -7.88
C ARG A 124 -18.55 -12.05 -6.59
N PRO A 125 -19.55 -12.94 -6.43
CA PRO A 125 -19.56 -13.87 -5.31
C PRO A 125 -18.28 -14.70 -5.37
N ALA A 126 -17.58 -14.82 -4.23
CA ALA A 126 -16.52 -15.82 -4.11
C ALA A 126 -17.17 -17.17 -4.40
N ALA A 127 -16.67 -17.89 -5.41
CA ALA A 127 -17.12 -19.24 -5.69
C ALA A 127 -16.99 -20.04 -4.38
N ARG A 128 -18.14 -20.40 -3.80
CA ARG A 128 -18.23 -21.25 -2.62
C ARG A 128 -17.91 -22.68 -3.00
#